data_AF-A0A3M6VU63-F1
#
_entry.id   AF-A0A3M6VU63-F1
#
_cell.length_a   1.000
_cell.length_b   1.000
_cell.length_c   1.000
_cell.angle_alpha   90.00
_cell.angle_beta   90.00
_cell.angle_gamma   90.00
#
_symmetry.space_group_name_H-M   'P 1'
#
loop_
_entity.id
_entity.type
_entity.pdbx_description
1 polymer ?
#
loop_
_entity_poly.entity_id
_entity_poly.type
_entity_poly.pdbx_seq_one_letter_code
_entity_poly.pdbx_strand_id
1 'polypeptide(L)'
;MEIPGIAMTMIVKLGTFDLALCIGYLSSVLFVGLFFTYREQREREKLRLIRLHHQSLMDAGARDLKRFDASHRLKPVKKDHVLEEYYLGGRRMPWYALAVADVSSYIDISGTMINTALVYALGVKGMFIEIRGGLCLFLAFQLAYTGKLSRRCPVKTRGEWIKFRFGTCLDAVLLRTMIAITSLTSGILATTYFAVGGGEKPFYNQS
;
A
#
# COMPACT_ATOMS: atom_id res chain seq x y z
N MET A 1 -46.19 29.01 -12.53
CA MET A 1 -45.20 30.10 -12.47
C MET A 1 -44.25 29.74 -11.32
N GLU A 2 -43.30 28.84 -11.58
CA GLU A 2 -42.42 28.30 -10.53
C GLU A 2 -41.20 29.20 -10.35
N ILE A 3 -40.81 29.39 -9.09
CA ILE A 3 -39.94 30.46 -8.60
C ILE A 3 -38.46 30.08 -8.87
N PRO A 4 -37.77 30.70 -9.84
CA PRO A 4 -36.39 30.35 -10.19
C PRO A 4 -35.37 30.63 -9.07
N GLY A 5 -35.73 31.47 -8.09
CA GLY A 5 -34.84 31.83 -6.97
C GLY A 5 -34.64 30.72 -5.92
N ILE A 6 -35.60 29.82 -5.72
CA ILE A 6 -35.51 28.81 -4.65
C ILE A 6 -34.60 27.65 -5.06
N ALA A 7 -34.71 27.20 -6.33
CA ALA A 7 -33.87 26.14 -6.88
C ALA A 7 -32.39 26.56 -6.94
N MET A 8 -32.09 27.77 -7.42
CA MET A 8 -30.72 28.30 -7.48
C MET A 8 -30.07 28.38 -6.10
N THR A 9 -30.83 28.81 -5.08
CA THR A 9 -30.32 28.93 -3.70
C THR A 9 -30.07 27.56 -3.04
N MET A 10 -30.89 26.55 -3.33
CA MET A 10 -30.65 25.17 -2.88
C MET A 10 -29.45 24.52 -3.59
N ILE A 11 -29.29 24.73 -4.90
CA ILE A 11 -28.16 24.18 -5.68
C ILE A 11 -26.83 24.77 -5.18
N VAL A 12 -26.77 26.08 -4.94
CA VAL A 12 -25.57 26.75 -4.38
C VAL A 12 -25.27 26.25 -2.97
N LYS A 13 -26.29 26.02 -2.13
CA LYS A 13 -26.10 25.46 -0.77
C LYS A 13 -25.61 24.01 -0.79
N LEU A 14 -26.12 23.19 -1.70
CA LEU A 14 -25.70 21.80 -1.86
C LEU A 14 -24.24 21.73 -2.36
N GLY A 15 -23.88 22.58 -3.33
CA GLY A 15 -22.51 22.67 -3.84
C GLY A 15 -21.50 23.23 -2.82
N THR A 16 -21.92 24.18 -1.97
CA THR A 16 -21.06 24.72 -0.91
C THR A 16 -20.83 23.69 0.20
N PHE A 17 -21.84 22.91 0.57
CA PHE A 17 -21.72 21.85 1.57
C PHE A 17 -20.83 20.69 1.07
N ASP A 18 -21.01 20.25 -0.17
CA ASP A 18 -20.20 19.20 -0.79
C ASP A 18 -18.73 19.63 -0.93
N LEU A 19 -18.48 20.88 -1.35
CA LEU A 19 -17.14 21.47 -1.40
C LEU A 19 -16.51 21.58 -0.01
N ALA A 20 -17.27 22.00 1.00
CA ALA A 20 -16.79 22.07 2.38
C ALA A 20 -16.44 20.68 2.93
N LEU A 21 -17.22 19.65 2.59
CA LEU A 21 -16.96 18.26 2.95
C LEU A 21 -15.68 17.76 2.25
N CYS A 22 -15.50 18.08 0.98
CA CYS A 22 -14.28 17.76 0.22
C CYS A 22 -13.03 18.43 0.82
N ILE A 23 -13.09 19.73 1.11
CA ILE A 23 -11.98 20.46 1.74
C ILE A 23 -11.70 19.92 3.15
N GLY A 24 -12.74 19.61 3.92
CA GLY A 24 -12.64 18.97 5.23
C GLY A 24 -11.96 17.60 5.16
N TYR A 25 -12.35 16.76 4.20
CA TYR A 25 -11.74 15.46 3.96
C TYR A 25 -10.27 15.59 3.54
N LEU A 26 -9.97 16.46 2.56
CA LEU A 26 -8.60 16.68 2.07
C LEU A 26 -7.69 17.24 3.17
N SER A 27 -8.18 18.19 3.97
CA SER A 27 -7.42 18.74 5.09
C SER A 27 -7.18 17.69 6.18
N SER A 28 -8.15 16.82 6.48
CA SER A 28 -7.96 15.69 7.39
C SER A 28 -6.91 14.71 6.87
N VAL A 29 -6.98 14.32 5.59
CA VAL A 29 -6.01 13.40 4.98
C VAL A 29 -4.61 14.00 4.99
N LEU A 30 -4.48 15.27 4.63
CA LEU A 30 -3.21 15.99 4.66
C LEU A 30 -2.66 16.09 6.08
N PHE A 31 -3.51 16.41 7.06
CA PHE A 31 -3.12 16.51 8.46
C PHE A 31 -2.63 15.17 9.00
N VAL A 32 -3.34 14.07 8.73
CA VAL A 32 -2.92 12.72 9.11
C VAL A 32 -1.60 12.35 8.42
N GLY A 33 -1.45 12.64 7.11
CA GLY A 33 -0.22 12.40 6.38
C GLY A 33 0.97 13.14 7.00
N LEU A 34 0.83 14.44 7.24
CA LEU A 34 1.84 15.27 7.90
C LEU A 34 2.14 14.80 9.33
N PHE A 35 1.13 14.37 10.09
CA PHE A 35 1.32 13.82 11.42
C PHE A 35 2.17 12.55 11.41
N PHE A 36 1.90 11.62 10.49
CA PHE A 36 2.70 10.41 10.34
C PHE A 36 4.13 10.73 9.87
N THR A 37 4.27 11.62 8.87
CA THR A 37 5.60 12.08 8.41
C THR A 37 6.37 12.74 9.55
N TYR A 38 5.74 13.60 10.34
CA TYR A 38 6.37 14.28 11.47
C TYR A 38 6.79 13.29 12.56
N ARG A 39 5.94 12.32 12.91
CA ARG A 39 6.29 11.26 13.86
C ARG A 39 7.50 10.46 13.40
N GLU A 40 7.56 10.09 12.12
CA GLU A 40 8.67 9.32 11.57
C GLU A 40 9.99 10.10 11.61
N GLN A 41 9.96 11.40 11.30
CA GLN A 41 11.15 12.25 11.37
C GLN A 41 11.71 12.33 12.79
N ARG A 42 10.85 12.49 13.82
CA ARG A 42 11.31 12.49 15.22
C ARG A 42 11.97 11.18 15.64
N GLU A 43 11.43 10.04 15.22
CA GLU A 43 12.05 8.73 15.51
C GLU A 43 13.39 8.58 14.77
N ARG A 44 13.49 9.06 13.52
CA ARG A 44 14.76 9.07 12.77
C ARG A 44 15.80 10.01 13.39
N GLU A 45 15.40 11.16 13.91
CA GLU A 45 16.28 12.09 14.63
C GLU A 45 16.80 11.49 15.92
N LYS A 46 15.95 10.84 16.72
CA LYS A 46 16.37 10.08 17.91
C LYS A 46 17.38 9.00 17.56
N LEU A 47 17.13 8.20 16.51
CA LEU A 47 18.09 7.19 16.05
C LEU A 47 19.38 7.79 15.48
N ARG A 48 19.33 8.98 14.88
CA ARG A 48 20.55 9.71 14.44
C ARG A 48 21.35 10.17 15.65
N LEU A 49 20.71 10.73 16.68
CA LEU A 49 21.37 11.13 17.92
C LEU A 49 21.93 9.94 18.68
N ILE A 50 21.20 8.83 18.77
CA ILE A 50 21.71 7.57 19.36
C ILE A 50 22.89 7.04 18.55
N ARG A 51 22.85 7.08 17.21
CA ARG A 51 24.00 6.69 16.38
C ARG A 51 25.20 7.61 16.57
N LEU A 52 24.99 8.92 16.68
CA LEU A 52 26.06 9.88 16.94
C LEU A 52 26.64 9.69 18.35
N HIS A 53 25.79 9.45 19.35
CA HIS A 53 26.20 9.15 20.72
C HIS A 53 26.99 7.83 20.76
N HIS A 54 26.46 6.78 20.14
CA HIS A 54 27.14 5.50 20.00
C HIS A 54 28.46 5.64 19.22
N GLN A 55 28.52 6.49 18.20
CA GLN A 55 29.75 6.74 17.45
C GLN A 55 30.78 7.53 18.27
N SER A 56 30.34 8.53 19.05
CA SER A 56 31.22 9.25 19.98
C SER A 56 31.75 8.36 21.11
N LEU A 57 30.93 7.42 21.60
CA LEU A 57 31.33 6.39 22.55
C LEU A 57 32.29 5.39 21.91
N MET A 58 32.12 5.07 20.63
CA MET A 58 33.04 4.21 19.90
C MET A 58 34.34 4.95 19.53
N ASP A 59 34.37 6.28 19.45
CA ASP A 59 35.60 7.06 19.23
C ASP A 59 36.37 7.29 20.55
N ALA A 60 35.64 7.55 21.64
CA ALA A 60 36.21 7.55 22.99
C ALA A 60 36.70 6.15 23.38
N GLY A 61 35.87 5.15 23.11
CA GLY A 61 36.14 3.73 23.22
C GLY A 61 37.26 3.30 22.29
N ALA A 62 37.35 3.73 21.02
CA ALA A 62 38.43 3.37 20.10
C ALA A 62 39.77 4.01 20.46
N ARG A 63 39.79 5.09 21.24
CA ARG A 63 41.03 5.61 21.85
C ARG A 63 41.51 4.71 23.00
N ASP A 64 40.59 4.17 23.78
CA ASP A 64 40.89 3.24 24.90
C ASP A 64 41.07 1.79 24.42
N LEU A 65 40.35 1.42 23.37
CA LEU A 65 40.38 0.18 22.62
C LEU A 65 41.54 0.20 21.63
N LYS A 66 42.11 1.32 21.14
CA LYS A 66 43.46 1.26 20.52
C LYS A 66 44.52 0.84 21.54
N ARG A 67 44.28 1.13 22.82
CA ARG A 67 45.11 0.70 23.95
C ARG A 67 44.85 -0.77 24.32
N PHE A 68 43.66 -1.32 24.00
CA PHE A 68 43.23 -2.68 24.36
C PHE A 68 43.18 -3.68 23.16
N ASP A 69 42.85 -3.24 21.94
CA ASP A 69 42.75 -3.92 20.61
C ASP A 69 44.12 -4.11 19.93
N ALA A 70 45.20 -3.69 20.58
CA ALA A 70 46.46 -4.42 20.38
C ALA A 70 46.30 -5.91 20.79
N SER A 71 45.22 -6.29 21.51
CA SER A 71 44.99 -7.65 21.97
C SER A 71 43.67 -8.35 21.57
N HIS A 72 42.57 -7.68 21.15
CA HIS A 72 41.33 -8.41 20.79
C HIS A 72 40.37 -7.70 19.82
N ARG A 73 40.40 -8.11 18.53
CA ARG A 73 39.55 -7.65 17.42
C ARG A 73 38.04 -7.81 17.64
N LEU A 74 37.28 -6.71 17.60
CA LEU A 74 35.81 -6.70 17.59
C LEU A 74 35.23 -6.59 16.15
N LYS A 75 34.16 -7.34 15.88
CA LYS A 75 33.51 -7.47 14.55
C LYS A 75 32.58 -6.28 14.22
N PRO A 76 32.55 -5.78 12.97
CA PRO A 76 31.70 -4.66 12.56
C PRO A 76 30.21 -5.03 12.42
N VAL A 77 29.31 -4.06 12.69
CA VAL A 77 27.84 -4.18 12.59
C VAL A 77 27.39 -4.36 11.13
N LYS A 78 26.52 -5.35 10.90
CA LYS A 78 26.09 -5.86 9.58
C LYS A 78 25.01 -4.98 8.93
N LYS A 79 25.24 -4.50 7.69
CA LYS A 79 24.30 -3.66 6.90
C LYS A 79 22.92 -4.30 6.67
N ASP A 80 22.84 -5.63 6.72
CA ASP A 80 21.61 -6.40 6.46
C ASP A 80 20.43 -5.99 7.35
N HIS A 81 20.71 -5.53 8.58
CA HIS A 81 19.69 -5.23 9.58
C HIS A 81 18.81 -4.02 9.21
N VAL A 82 19.39 -3.01 8.54
CA VAL A 82 18.68 -1.81 8.10
C VAL A 82 17.74 -2.13 6.94
N LEU A 83 18.18 -3.00 6.03
CA LEU A 83 17.37 -3.46 4.90
C LEU A 83 16.23 -4.35 5.38
N GLU A 84 16.48 -5.25 6.33
CA GLU A 84 15.44 -6.11 6.89
C GLU A 84 14.35 -5.30 7.61
N GLU A 85 14.75 -4.25 8.34
CA GLU A 85 13.81 -3.36 9.03
C GLU A 85 12.93 -2.58 8.05
N TYR A 86 13.48 -2.13 6.92
CA TYR A 86 12.73 -1.43 5.88
C TYR A 86 11.73 -2.32 5.13
N TYR A 87 12.14 -3.54 4.72
CA TYR A 87 11.28 -4.43 3.94
C TYR A 87 10.27 -5.22 4.79
N LEU A 88 10.61 -5.56 6.03
CA LEU A 88 9.80 -6.43 6.88
C LEU A 88 9.20 -5.71 8.10
N GLY A 89 9.47 -4.40 8.29
CA GLY A 89 9.02 -3.65 9.47
C GLY A 89 9.47 -4.29 10.78
N GLY A 90 10.63 -4.96 10.77
CA GLY A 90 11.15 -5.74 11.90
C GLY A 90 10.30 -6.96 12.30
N ARG A 91 9.43 -7.47 11.40
CA ARG A 91 8.47 -8.58 11.67
C ARG A 91 7.58 -8.36 12.90
N ARG A 92 7.38 -7.11 13.33
CA ARG A 92 6.59 -6.75 14.51
C ARG A 92 5.09 -6.70 14.22
N MET A 93 4.69 -6.66 12.95
CA MET A 93 3.28 -6.57 12.56
C MET A 93 2.54 -7.90 12.78
N PRO A 94 1.37 -7.88 13.45
CA PRO A 94 0.55 -9.08 13.61
C PRO A 94 0.00 -9.53 12.25
N TRP A 95 -0.27 -10.83 12.13
CA TRP A 95 -0.66 -11.45 10.86
C TRP A 95 -1.98 -10.87 10.30
N TYR A 96 -2.90 -10.45 11.17
CA TYR A 96 -4.13 -9.78 10.77
C TYR A 96 -3.86 -8.43 10.10
N ALA A 97 -2.91 -7.64 10.61
CA ALA A 97 -2.58 -6.34 10.02
C ALA A 97 -1.97 -6.50 8.62
N LEU A 98 -1.13 -7.53 8.42
CA LEU A 98 -0.60 -7.88 7.09
C LEU A 98 -1.72 -8.31 6.13
N ALA A 99 -2.67 -9.11 6.62
CA ALA A 99 -3.82 -9.53 5.82
C ALA A 99 -4.72 -8.36 5.42
N VAL A 100 -5.01 -7.45 6.36
CA VAL A 100 -5.83 -6.26 6.11
C VAL A 100 -5.15 -5.33 5.12
N ALA A 101 -3.82 -5.16 5.20
CA ALA A 101 -3.07 -4.35 4.23
C ALA A 101 -3.09 -4.94 2.80
N ASP A 102 -3.04 -6.28 2.69
CA ASP A 102 -3.18 -6.95 1.40
C ASP A 102 -4.59 -6.73 0.83
N VAL A 103 -5.63 -7.01 1.64
CA VAL A 103 -7.05 -6.83 1.26
C VAL A 103 -7.38 -5.38 0.94
N SER A 104 -6.85 -4.40 1.67
CA SER A 104 -7.06 -2.98 1.38
C SER A 104 -6.51 -2.57 0.02
N SER A 105 -5.48 -3.26 -0.48
CA SER A 105 -4.92 -2.98 -1.80
C SER A 105 -5.84 -3.44 -2.94
N TYR A 106 -6.78 -4.35 -2.66
CA TYR A 106 -7.81 -4.79 -3.61
C TYR A 106 -9.09 -3.94 -3.55
N ILE A 107 -9.30 -3.17 -2.49
CA ILE A 107 -10.45 -2.27 -2.34
C ILE A 107 -10.03 -0.88 -2.83
N ASP A 108 -10.13 -0.69 -4.13
CA ASP A 108 -9.78 0.54 -4.82
C ASP A 108 -11.02 1.16 -5.51
N ILE A 109 -10.84 2.39 -6.03
CA ILE A 109 -11.90 3.11 -6.77
C ILE A 109 -12.44 2.27 -7.93
N SER A 110 -11.57 1.49 -8.58
CA SER A 110 -11.93 0.53 -9.61
C SER A 110 -12.99 -0.47 -9.16
N GLY A 111 -12.73 -1.20 -8.07
CA GLY A 111 -13.63 -2.23 -7.56
C GLY A 111 -14.99 -1.63 -7.22
N THR A 112 -15.00 -0.41 -6.67
CA THR A 112 -16.25 0.29 -6.39
C THR A 112 -17.02 0.69 -7.66
N MET A 113 -16.32 1.08 -8.73
CA MET A 113 -16.93 1.47 -9.99
C MET A 113 -17.55 0.26 -10.71
N ILE A 114 -16.86 -0.88 -10.72
CA ILE A 114 -17.39 -2.14 -11.29
C ILE A 114 -18.62 -2.61 -10.52
N ASN A 115 -18.57 -2.59 -9.19
CA ASN A 115 -19.71 -2.94 -8.34
C ASN A 115 -20.91 -2.01 -8.61
N THR A 116 -20.66 -0.70 -8.70
CA THR A 116 -21.72 0.29 -9.02
C THR A 116 -22.32 0.04 -10.39
N ALA A 117 -21.51 -0.28 -11.40
CA ALA A 117 -21.97 -0.61 -12.75
C ALA A 117 -22.85 -1.87 -12.77
N LEU A 118 -22.48 -2.91 -11.99
CA LEU A 118 -23.28 -4.14 -11.87
C LEU A 118 -24.61 -3.90 -11.17
N VAL A 119 -24.63 -3.08 -10.12
CA VAL A 119 -25.89 -2.67 -9.46
C VAL A 119 -26.76 -1.87 -10.43
N TYR A 120 -26.17 -0.99 -11.25
CA TYR A 120 -26.91 -0.24 -12.25
C TYR A 120 -27.49 -1.15 -13.35
N ALA A 121 -26.72 -2.14 -13.82
CA ALA A 121 -27.14 -3.03 -14.90
C ALA A 121 -28.13 -4.11 -14.45
N LEU A 122 -27.96 -4.70 -13.26
CA LEU A 122 -28.70 -5.87 -12.78
C LEU A 122 -29.61 -5.57 -11.57
N GLY A 123 -29.62 -4.32 -11.08
CA GLY A 123 -30.36 -3.90 -9.90
C GLY A 123 -29.86 -4.58 -8.63
N VAL A 124 -30.76 -4.78 -7.66
CA VAL A 124 -30.47 -5.43 -6.35
C VAL A 124 -29.90 -6.85 -6.51
N LYS A 125 -30.16 -7.52 -7.63
CA LYS A 125 -29.57 -8.84 -7.92
C LYS A 125 -28.06 -8.77 -8.19
N GLY A 126 -27.58 -7.64 -8.72
CA GLY A 126 -26.14 -7.38 -8.88
C GLY A 126 -25.39 -7.39 -7.54
N MET A 127 -26.02 -6.86 -6.49
CA MET A 127 -25.45 -6.89 -5.13
C MET A 127 -25.27 -8.31 -4.59
N PHE A 128 -26.18 -9.23 -4.89
CA PHE A 128 -26.05 -10.63 -4.50
C PHE A 128 -24.92 -11.35 -5.25
N ILE A 129 -24.67 -10.96 -6.51
CA ILE A 129 -23.55 -11.49 -7.31
C ILE A 129 -22.22 -11.03 -6.73
N GLU A 130 -22.13 -9.81 -6.21
CA GLU A 130 -20.89 -9.31 -5.58
C GLU A 130 -20.67 -9.90 -4.17
N ILE A 131 -21.75 -10.08 -3.40
CA ILE A 131 -21.70 -10.69 -2.06
C ILE A 131 -21.39 -12.19 -2.12
N ARG A 132 -22.04 -12.95 -3.01
CA ARG A 132 -21.74 -14.39 -3.20
C ARG A 132 -20.59 -14.67 -4.16
N GLY A 133 -20.26 -13.70 -5.01
CA GLY A 133 -19.23 -13.86 -6.01
C GLY A 133 -17.85 -13.62 -5.46
N GLY A 134 -16.96 -13.24 -6.36
CA GLY A 134 -15.53 -13.11 -6.08
C GLY A 134 -15.27 -12.20 -4.89
N LEU A 135 -15.79 -10.98 -4.85
CA LEU A 135 -15.30 -9.95 -3.94
C LEU A 135 -15.28 -10.39 -2.47
N CYS A 136 -16.43 -10.66 -1.84
CA CYS A 136 -16.45 -10.96 -0.39
C CYS A 136 -15.74 -12.28 -0.03
N LEU A 137 -15.96 -13.36 -0.80
CA LEU A 137 -15.38 -14.67 -0.49
C LEU A 137 -13.89 -14.74 -0.83
N PHE A 138 -13.47 -14.19 -1.97
CA PHE A 138 -12.06 -14.10 -2.37
C PHE A 138 -11.29 -13.22 -1.39
N LEU A 139 -11.82 -12.05 -1.01
CA LEU A 139 -11.17 -11.16 -0.04
C LEU A 139 -11.10 -11.82 1.35
N ALA A 140 -12.14 -12.53 1.79
CA ALA A 140 -12.11 -13.29 3.05
C ALA A 140 -11.07 -14.42 3.03
N PHE A 141 -10.98 -15.15 1.91
CA PHE A 141 -9.96 -16.19 1.72
C PHE A 141 -8.56 -15.59 1.72
N GLN A 142 -8.34 -14.51 0.95
CA GLN A 142 -7.09 -13.79 0.89
C GLN A 142 -6.67 -13.28 2.28
N LEU A 143 -7.61 -12.73 3.05
CA LEU A 143 -7.39 -12.30 4.42
C LEU A 143 -6.93 -13.46 5.32
N ALA A 144 -7.62 -14.61 5.24
CA ALA A 144 -7.37 -15.76 6.10
C ALA A 144 -6.03 -16.46 5.81
N TYR A 145 -5.65 -16.55 4.52
CA TYR A 145 -4.49 -17.32 4.09
C TYR A 145 -3.24 -16.44 3.88
N THR A 146 -3.35 -15.28 3.25
CA THR A 146 -2.18 -14.46 2.87
C THR A 146 -1.45 -13.89 4.08
N GLY A 147 -2.17 -13.43 5.11
CA GLY A 147 -1.53 -12.92 6.33
C GLY A 147 -0.73 -13.99 7.09
N LYS A 148 -1.26 -15.23 7.15
CA LYS A 148 -0.57 -16.36 7.80
C LYS A 148 0.62 -16.86 6.97
N LEU A 149 0.46 -16.95 5.65
CA LEU A 149 1.52 -17.38 4.73
C LEU A 149 2.66 -16.36 4.69
N SER A 150 2.34 -15.07 4.63
CA SER A 150 3.32 -13.98 4.63
C SER A 150 4.23 -14.00 5.87
N ARG A 151 3.68 -14.29 7.06
CA ARG A 151 4.48 -14.39 8.28
C ARG A 151 5.37 -15.65 8.34
N ARG A 152 4.96 -16.75 7.70
CA ARG A 152 5.73 -18.02 7.70
C ARG A 152 6.88 -18.01 6.69
N CYS A 153 6.81 -17.20 5.64
CA CYS A 153 7.85 -17.13 4.63
C CYS A 153 8.94 -16.13 5.01
N PRO A 154 10.23 -16.52 5.08
CA PRO A 154 11.33 -15.63 5.45
C PRO A 154 11.78 -14.69 4.30
N VAL A 155 11.01 -14.59 3.22
CA VAL A 155 11.37 -13.89 1.98
C VAL A 155 10.82 -12.47 1.96
N LYS A 156 11.54 -11.55 1.31
CA LYS A 156 11.17 -10.12 1.28
C LYS A 156 10.32 -9.78 0.07
N THR A 157 10.48 -10.51 -1.03
CA THR A 157 9.79 -10.22 -2.29
C THR A 157 9.05 -11.44 -2.82
N ARG A 158 7.96 -11.19 -3.57
CA ARG A 158 7.21 -12.24 -4.27
C ARG A 158 8.09 -13.01 -5.27
N GLY A 159 9.11 -12.36 -5.84
CA GLY A 159 10.10 -13.01 -6.71
C GLY A 159 11.04 -13.97 -5.97
N GLU A 160 11.44 -13.64 -4.74
CA GLU A 160 12.18 -14.57 -3.88
C GLU A 160 11.31 -15.73 -3.40
N TRP A 161 10.01 -15.52 -3.21
CA TRP A 161 9.08 -16.59 -2.86
C TRP A 161 8.99 -17.68 -3.93
N ILE A 162 8.98 -17.29 -5.22
CA ILE A 162 9.01 -18.24 -6.34
C ILE A 162 10.31 -19.05 -6.31
N LYS A 163 11.45 -18.39 -6.08
CA LYS A 163 12.75 -19.06 -5.91
C LYS A 163 12.78 -20.00 -4.69
N PHE A 164 12.11 -19.64 -3.59
CA PHE A 164 11.99 -20.49 -2.41
C PHE A 164 11.11 -21.72 -2.65
N ARG A 165 10.03 -21.59 -3.44
CA ARG A 165 9.08 -22.66 -3.73
C ARG A 165 9.58 -23.64 -4.80
N PHE A 166 10.19 -23.12 -5.88
CA PHE A 166 10.56 -23.89 -7.08
C PHE A 166 12.08 -24.01 -7.28
N GLY A 167 12.89 -23.41 -6.41
CA GLY A 167 14.34 -23.44 -6.51
C GLY A 167 14.90 -22.52 -7.59
N THR A 168 16.10 -22.84 -8.08
CA THR A 168 16.84 -22.07 -9.10
C THR A 168 16.91 -22.77 -10.46
N CYS A 169 16.00 -23.70 -10.71
CA CYS A 169 15.88 -24.35 -12.02
C CYS A 169 15.58 -23.29 -13.10
N LEU A 170 15.97 -23.57 -14.36
CA LEU A 170 15.68 -22.69 -15.50
C LEU A 170 14.18 -22.38 -15.59
N ASP A 171 13.33 -23.37 -15.32
CA ASP A 171 11.87 -23.22 -15.30
C ASP A 171 11.38 -22.22 -14.24
N ALA A 172 12.04 -22.19 -13.07
CA ALA A 172 11.69 -21.25 -12.00
C ALA A 172 12.09 -19.81 -12.36
N VAL A 173 13.17 -19.63 -13.13
CA VAL A 173 13.59 -18.32 -13.65
C VAL A 173 12.60 -17.85 -14.71
N LEU A 174 12.21 -18.70 -15.65
CA LEU A 174 11.20 -18.41 -16.68
C LEU A 174 9.83 -18.11 -16.06
N LEU A 175 9.42 -18.86 -15.04
CA LEU A 175 8.16 -18.61 -14.33
C LEU A 175 8.18 -17.23 -13.68
N ARG A 176 9.29 -16.85 -13.04
CA ARG A 176 9.43 -15.53 -12.41
C ARG A 176 9.38 -14.39 -13.42
N THR A 177 10.02 -14.53 -14.57
CA THR A 177 9.99 -13.51 -15.62
C THR A 177 8.61 -13.39 -16.25
N MET A 178 7.94 -14.51 -16.53
CA MET A 178 6.56 -14.51 -17.04
C MET A 178 5.59 -13.84 -16.07
N ILE A 179 5.65 -14.19 -14.77
CA ILE A 179 4.81 -13.55 -13.75
C ILE A 179 5.05 -12.03 -13.71
N ALA A 180 6.31 -11.58 -13.80
CA ALA A 180 6.64 -10.16 -13.83
C ALA A 180 6.04 -9.48 -15.07
N ILE A 181 6.20 -10.06 -16.26
CA ILE A 181 5.66 -9.53 -17.51
C ILE A 181 4.13 -9.47 -17.44
N THR A 182 3.47 -10.56 -17.06
CA THR A 182 2.00 -10.61 -16.94
C THR A 182 1.50 -9.56 -15.95
N SER A 183 2.18 -9.36 -14.82
CA SER A 183 1.79 -8.35 -13.84
C SER A 183 1.92 -6.91 -14.38
N LEU A 184 2.98 -6.63 -15.17
CA LEU A 184 3.16 -5.33 -15.81
C LEU A 184 2.10 -5.08 -16.87
N THR A 185 1.86 -6.04 -17.77
CA THR A 185 0.83 -5.92 -18.82
C THR A 185 -0.55 -5.75 -18.21
N SER A 186 -0.89 -6.52 -17.16
CA SER A 186 -2.17 -6.39 -16.46
C SER A 186 -2.32 -5.03 -15.80
N GLY A 187 -1.24 -4.51 -15.19
CA GLY A 187 -1.24 -3.17 -14.59
C GLY A 187 -1.47 -2.07 -15.62
N ILE A 188 -0.84 -2.15 -16.79
CA ILE A 188 -1.05 -1.20 -17.90
C ILE A 188 -2.49 -1.28 -18.39
N LEU A 189 -3.01 -2.48 -18.65
CA LEU A 189 -4.38 -2.68 -19.14
C LEU A 189 -5.42 -2.15 -18.15
N ALA A 190 -5.25 -2.42 -16.85
CA ALA A 190 -6.14 -1.91 -15.82
C ALA A 190 -6.09 -0.36 -15.78
N THR A 191 -4.90 0.23 -15.82
CA THR A 191 -4.73 1.69 -15.82
C THR A 191 -5.37 2.35 -17.05
N THR A 192 -5.21 1.75 -18.22
CA THR A 192 -5.82 2.22 -19.47
C THR A 192 -7.34 2.10 -19.43
N TYR A 193 -7.87 1.01 -18.88
CA TYR A 193 -9.32 0.86 -18.66
C TYR A 193 -9.89 1.98 -17.77
N PHE A 194 -9.17 2.40 -16.72
CA PHE A 194 -9.59 3.57 -15.91
C PHE A 194 -9.56 4.88 -16.67
N ALA A 195 -8.53 5.11 -17.48
CA ALA A 195 -8.45 6.33 -18.27
C ALA A 195 -9.65 6.46 -19.22
N VAL A 196 -10.13 5.35 -19.78
CA VAL A 196 -11.31 5.31 -20.65
C VAL A 196 -12.62 5.37 -19.86
N GLY A 197 -12.71 4.70 -18.70
CA GLY A 197 -13.91 4.69 -17.86
C GLY A 197 -14.18 6.02 -17.14
N GLY A 198 -13.13 6.78 -16.81
CA GLY A 198 -13.23 8.09 -16.16
C GLY A 198 -13.26 9.28 -17.12
N GLY A 199 -12.95 9.07 -18.41
CA GLY A 199 -12.98 10.10 -19.43
C GLY A 199 -14.39 10.27 -20.00
N GLU A 200 -14.94 11.48 -19.87
CA GLU A 200 -16.13 11.89 -20.61
C GLU A 200 -15.97 11.55 -22.10
N LYS A 201 -17.05 11.03 -22.69
CA LYS A 201 -17.14 10.85 -24.15
C LYS A 201 -16.85 12.20 -24.81
N PRO A 202 -15.96 12.30 -25.80
CA PRO A 202 -15.91 13.50 -26.62
C PRO A 202 -17.31 13.70 -27.23
N PHE A 203 -17.90 14.87 -26.93
CA PHE A 203 -19.16 15.38 -27.47
C PHE A 203 -19.09 15.50 -29.00
N TYR A 204 -19.25 14.38 -29.72
CA TYR A 204 -19.47 14.37 -31.17
C TYR A 204 -20.43 13.23 -31.53
N ASN A 205 -21.68 13.29 -31.06
CA ASN A 205 -22.87 12.96 -31.86
C ASN A 205 -24.16 13.30 -31.09
N GLN A 206 -24.57 14.57 -31.14
CA GLN A 206 -25.96 14.98 -30.98
C GLN A 206 -26.27 15.94 -32.13
N SER A 207 -26.56 15.37 -33.29
CA SER A 207 -27.26 16.03 -34.41
C SER A 207 -27.98 14.96 -35.21
#